data_AF-A0A948HXB8-F1
#
_entry.id   AF-A0A948HXB8-F1
#
_cell.length_a   1.000
_cell.length_b   1.000
_cell.length_c   1.000
_cell.angle_alpha   90.00
_cell.angle_beta   90.00
_cell.angle_gamma   90.00
#
_symmetry.space_group_name_H-M   'P 1'
#
loop_
_entity.id
_entity.type
_entity.pdbx_description
1 polymer ?
#
loop_
_entity_poly.entity_id
_entity_poly.type
_entity_poly.pdbx_seq_one_letter_code
_entity_poly.pdbx_strand_id
1 'polypeptide(L)'
;MTLALIVFILFPSPKVATLDAHRMAESIRMVENSGWRQRGRDGEWGAFQIMPNVWQRHSRARQWNAPEWEQRRVALAHLADLRAGLRRNGMPESPYLLGLCWNAGLDAAVRHSAPARAKDYAIRCQNIYEDQP
;
A
#
# COMPACT_ATOMS: atom_id res chain seq x y z
N MET A 1 0.84 59.10 -0.84
CA MET A 1 0.01 57.96 -1.30
C MET A 1 0.98 56.94 -1.90
N THR A 2 1.38 55.94 -1.12
CA THR A 2 2.47 55.02 -1.49
C THR A 2 1.85 53.68 -1.84
N LEU A 3 1.94 53.27 -3.11
CA LEU A 3 1.50 51.95 -3.57
C LEU A 3 2.53 50.90 -3.13
N ALA A 4 2.12 49.92 -2.34
CA ALA A 4 2.92 48.73 -2.05
C ALA A 4 2.69 47.70 -3.16
N LEU A 5 3.76 47.37 -3.89
CA LEU A 5 3.77 46.30 -4.88
C LEU A 5 3.89 44.95 -4.17
N ILE A 6 2.80 44.18 -4.13
CA ILE A 6 2.82 42.80 -3.62
C ILE A 6 3.29 41.88 -4.75
N VAL A 7 4.53 41.41 -4.64
CA VAL A 7 5.07 40.37 -5.51
C VAL A 7 4.59 39.02 -5.00
N PHE A 8 3.62 38.41 -5.70
CA PHE A 8 3.28 37.01 -5.50
C PHE A 8 4.38 36.15 -6.11
N ILE A 9 5.30 35.66 -5.28
CA ILE A 9 6.23 34.60 -5.68
C ILE A 9 5.40 33.32 -5.82
N LEU A 10 5.07 32.96 -7.06
CA LEU A 10 4.51 31.66 -7.42
C LEU A 10 5.58 30.60 -7.14
N PHE A 11 5.57 30.05 -5.92
CA PHE A 11 6.29 28.81 -5.67
C PHE A 11 5.59 27.72 -6.50
N PRO A 12 6.30 27.02 -7.40
CA PRO A 12 5.72 25.84 -8.03
C PRO A 12 5.33 24.88 -6.90
N SER A 13 4.05 24.53 -6.81
CA SER A 13 3.62 23.50 -5.88
C SER A 13 4.47 22.26 -6.16
N PRO A 14 5.11 21.65 -5.15
CA PRO A 14 5.85 20.43 -5.37
C PRO A 14 4.89 19.45 -6.04
N LYS A 15 5.26 18.93 -7.22
CA LYS A 15 4.58 17.77 -7.78
C LYS A 15 4.68 16.72 -6.68
N VAL A 16 3.56 16.43 -6.01
CA VAL A 16 3.49 15.34 -5.05
C VAL A 16 3.92 14.11 -5.84
N ALA A 17 5.13 13.62 -5.57
CA ALA A 17 5.63 12.42 -6.21
C ALA A 17 4.60 11.34 -5.94
N THR A 18 3.93 10.89 -7.00
CA THR A 18 2.86 9.91 -6.87
C THR A 18 3.51 8.61 -6.44
N LEU A 19 3.02 8.00 -5.36
CA LEU A 19 3.53 6.71 -4.89
C LEU A 19 3.50 5.67 -6.02
N ASP A 20 4.62 4.98 -6.21
CA ASP A 20 4.78 3.90 -7.18
C ASP A 20 4.20 2.59 -6.62
N ALA A 21 3.09 2.13 -7.20
CA ALA A 21 2.40 0.94 -6.75
C ALA A 21 3.20 -0.35 -6.98
N HIS A 22 4.06 -0.41 -8.01
CA HIS A 22 4.89 -1.58 -8.28
C HIS A 22 6.02 -1.69 -7.27
N ARG A 23 6.67 -0.56 -6.96
CA ARG A 23 7.69 -0.45 -5.90
C ARG A 23 7.11 -0.78 -4.52
N MET A 24 5.87 -0.33 -4.25
CA MET A 24 5.15 -0.71 -3.02
C MET A 24 4.83 -2.20 -2.96
N ALA A 25 4.31 -2.77 -4.04
CA ALA A 25 4.04 -4.21 -4.11
C ALA A 25 5.33 -5.02 -3.87
N GLU A 26 6.47 -4.60 -4.45
CA GLU A 26 7.74 -5.28 -4.20
C GLU A 26 8.19 -5.19 -2.75
N SER A 27 8.03 -4.02 -2.11
CA SER A 27 8.34 -3.87 -0.69
C SER A 27 7.53 -4.84 0.19
N ILE A 28 6.23 -4.99 -0.08
CA ILE A 28 5.36 -5.96 0.58
C ILE A 28 5.85 -7.39 0.35
N ARG A 29 6.14 -7.77 -0.90
CA ARG A 29 6.64 -9.11 -1.25
C ARG A 29 7.93 -9.44 -0.49
N MET A 30 8.84 -8.46 -0.36
CA MET A 30 10.08 -8.59 0.41
C MET A 30 9.84 -8.76 1.90
N VAL A 31 8.89 -8.01 2.48
CA VAL A 31 8.52 -8.12 3.90
C VAL A 31 7.84 -9.45 4.23
N GLU A 32 6.94 -9.92 3.37
CA GLU A 32 6.22 -11.19 3.56
C GLU A 32 7.16 -12.39 3.47
N ASN A 33 8.26 -12.28 2.70
CA ASN A 33 9.30 -13.30 2.50
C ASN A 33 8.76 -14.73 2.40
N SER A 34 7.58 -14.88 1.79
CA SER A 34 6.81 -16.12 1.75
C SER A 34 6.99 -16.79 0.41
N GLY A 35 7.06 -18.13 0.41
CA GLY A 35 7.01 -18.88 -0.84
C GLY A 35 5.69 -18.64 -1.57
N TRP A 36 5.70 -18.67 -2.91
CA TRP A 36 4.50 -18.42 -3.74
C TRP A 36 3.35 -19.44 -3.59
N ARG A 37 3.56 -20.52 -2.82
CA ARG A 37 2.57 -21.54 -2.41
C ARG A 37 2.34 -21.62 -0.91
N GLN A 38 2.84 -20.66 -0.15
CA GLN A 38 2.77 -20.70 1.31
C GLN A 38 1.42 -20.17 1.79
N ARG A 39 0.85 -20.87 2.76
CA ARG A 39 -0.36 -20.45 3.46
C ARG A 39 0.01 -19.77 4.78
N GLY A 40 -0.52 -18.58 5.01
CA GLY A 40 -0.41 -17.85 6.27
C GLY A 40 -1.39 -18.33 7.32
N ARG A 41 -1.31 -17.74 8.51
CA ARG A 41 -2.08 -18.15 9.70
C ARG A 41 -3.58 -17.93 9.48
N ASP A 42 -3.94 -16.83 8.83
CA ASP A 42 -5.35 -16.42 8.69
C ASP A 42 -5.96 -16.88 7.36
N GLY A 43 -5.29 -17.83 6.68
CA GLY A 43 -5.68 -18.34 5.37
C GLY A 43 -5.14 -17.53 4.19
N GLU A 44 -4.24 -16.58 4.47
CA GLU A 44 -3.45 -15.83 3.51
C GLU A 44 -2.70 -16.78 2.57
N TRP A 45 -2.49 -16.38 1.32
CA TRP A 45 -1.83 -17.26 0.34
C TRP A 45 -0.83 -16.52 -0.55
N GLY A 46 0.29 -17.19 -0.81
CA GLY A 46 1.23 -16.84 -1.86
C GLY A 46 2.29 -15.81 -1.47
N ALA A 47 3.00 -15.28 -2.47
CA ALA A 47 4.18 -14.41 -2.29
C ALA A 47 3.86 -13.07 -1.61
N PHE A 48 2.59 -12.68 -1.64
CA PHE A 48 2.07 -11.45 -1.05
C PHE A 48 1.15 -11.71 0.15
N GLN A 49 0.97 -12.97 0.58
CA GLN A 49 0.06 -13.35 1.67
C GLN A 49 -1.36 -12.72 1.50
N ILE A 50 -1.95 -12.90 0.32
CA ILE A 50 -3.24 -12.27 -0.01
C ILE A 50 -4.38 -13.01 0.71
N MET A 51 -5.23 -12.25 1.40
CA MET A 51 -6.42 -12.80 2.06
C MET A 51 -7.44 -13.36 1.04
N PRO A 52 -8.18 -14.43 1.37
CA PRO A 52 -9.14 -15.05 0.43
C PRO A 52 -10.22 -14.09 -0.10
N ASN A 53 -10.70 -13.16 0.72
CA ASN A 53 -11.69 -12.15 0.31
C ASN A 53 -11.12 -11.13 -0.69
N VAL A 54 -9.86 -10.72 -0.51
CA VAL A 54 -9.14 -9.85 -1.46
C VAL A 54 -8.91 -10.59 -2.77
N TRP A 55 -8.52 -11.87 -2.70
CA TRP A 55 -8.40 -12.72 -3.88
C TRP A 55 -9.72 -12.80 -4.66
N GLN A 56 -10.82 -13.14 -3.99
CA GLN A 56 -12.15 -13.24 -4.63
C GLN A 56 -12.60 -11.92 -5.26
N ARG A 57 -12.22 -10.78 -4.67
CA ARG A 57 -12.57 -9.46 -5.17
C ARG A 57 -11.85 -9.08 -6.46
N HIS A 58 -10.56 -9.42 -6.59
CA HIS A 58 -9.71 -8.90 -7.67
C HIS A 58 -9.21 -9.95 -8.66
N SER A 59 -9.29 -11.23 -8.31
CA SER A 59 -8.89 -12.34 -9.17
C SER A 59 -10.02 -12.78 -10.09
N ARG A 60 -9.67 -13.19 -11.31
CA ARG A 60 -10.58 -13.92 -12.20
C ARG A 60 -10.48 -15.44 -12.01
N ALA A 61 -9.45 -15.90 -11.32
CA ALA A 61 -9.21 -17.31 -11.07
C ALA A 61 -9.98 -17.78 -9.84
N ARG A 62 -10.69 -18.89 -9.99
CA ARG A 62 -11.39 -19.57 -8.90
C ARG A 62 -10.44 -20.21 -7.89
N GLN A 63 -9.21 -20.49 -8.29
CA GLN A 63 -8.23 -21.22 -7.47
C GLN A 63 -7.10 -20.28 -6.98
N TRP A 64 -6.71 -20.46 -5.72
CA TRP A 64 -5.66 -19.66 -5.07
C TRP A 64 -4.23 -20.03 -5.49
N ASN A 65 -4.02 -21.21 -6.08
CA ASN A 65 -2.73 -21.64 -6.62
C ASN A 65 -2.47 -21.02 -8.01
N ALA A 66 -2.37 -19.69 -8.04
CA ALA A 66 -2.07 -18.94 -9.23
C ALA A 66 -0.56 -18.64 -9.32
N PRO A 67 -0.02 -18.48 -10.53
CA PRO A 67 1.35 -18.02 -10.73
C PRO A 67 1.56 -16.63 -10.12
N GLU A 68 2.81 -16.30 -9.77
CA GLU A 68 3.16 -15.05 -9.07
C GLU A 68 2.69 -13.79 -9.81
N TRP A 69 2.71 -13.77 -11.15
CA TRP A 69 2.25 -12.63 -11.93
C TRP A 69 0.78 -12.29 -11.70
N GLU A 70 -0.07 -13.29 -11.46
CA GLU A 70 -1.50 -13.09 -11.15
C GLU A 70 -1.66 -12.60 -9.71
N GLN A 71 -0.85 -13.13 -8.78
CA GLN A 71 -0.81 -12.63 -7.41
C GLN A 71 -0.39 -11.16 -7.35
N ARG A 72 0.63 -10.78 -8.13
CA ARG A 72 1.08 -9.39 -8.27
C ARG A 72 -0.02 -8.50 -8.86
N ARG A 73 -0.75 -8.97 -9.89
CA ARG A 73 -1.89 -8.24 -10.46
C ARG A 73 -2.98 -7.98 -9.42
N VAL A 74 -3.31 -8.98 -8.60
CA VAL A 74 -4.27 -8.86 -7.49
C VAL A 74 -3.76 -7.88 -6.44
N ALA A 75 -2.48 -7.96 -6.07
CA ALA A 75 -1.85 -7.04 -5.12
C ALA A 75 -1.93 -5.57 -5.60
N LEU A 76 -1.62 -5.31 -6.86
CA LEU A 76 -1.71 -3.97 -7.46
C LEU A 76 -3.15 -3.44 -7.48
N ALA A 77 -4.12 -4.30 -7.82
CA ALA A 77 -5.53 -3.92 -7.76
C ALA A 77 -5.98 -3.60 -6.34
N HIS A 78 -5.54 -4.38 -5.36
CA HIS A 78 -5.85 -4.13 -3.95
C HIS A 78 -5.20 -2.84 -3.44
N LEU A 79 -3.93 -2.57 -3.79
CA LEU A 79 -3.26 -1.31 -3.48
C LEU A 79 -4.02 -0.11 -4.07
N ALA A 80 -4.60 -0.23 -5.27
CA ALA A 80 -5.42 0.83 -5.84
C ALA A 80 -6.69 1.11 -5.01
N ASP A 81 -7.37 0.07 -4.51
CA ASP A 81 -8.51 0.21 -3.60
C ASP A 81 -8.11 0.89 -2.29
N LEU A 82 -6.99 0.49 -1.69
CA LEU A 82 -6.48 1.08 -0.45
C LEU A 82 -6.11 2.56 -0.63
N ARG A 83 -5.44 2.91 -1.74
CA ARG A 83 -5.12 4.29 -2.12
C ARG A 83 -6.40 5.14 -2.27
N ALA A 84 -7.40 4.61 -2.97
CA ALA A 84 -8.69 5.29 -3.10
C ALA A 84 -9.42 5.42 -1.75
N GLY A 85 -9.28 4.42 -0.87
CA GLY A 85 -9.77 4.46 0.51
C GLY A 85 -9.12 5.57 1.33
N LEU A 86 -7.78 5.67 1.32
CA LEU A 86 -7.03 6.71 2.02
C LEU A 86 -7.44 8.11 1.52
N ARG A 87 -7.47 8.32 0.20
CA ARG A 87 -7.93 9.59 -0.40
C ARG A 87 -9.33 9.99 0.05
N ARG A 88 -10.28 9.05 0.03
CA ARG A 88 -11.67 9.32 0.48
C ARG A 88 -11.75 9.70 1.96
N ASN A 89 -10.79 9.28 2.78
CA ASN A 89 -10.70 9.63 4.19
C ASN A 89 -9.77 10.83 4.46
N GLY A 90 -9.31 11.55 3.44
CA GLY A 90 -8.41 12.70 3.60
C GLY A 90 -7.01 12.33 4.09
N MET A 91 -6.63 11.05 3.99
CA MET A 91 -5.32 10.55 4.41
C MET A 91 -4.31 10.58 3.26
N PRO A 92 -3.01 10.82 3.53
CA PRO A 92 -1.99 10.79 2.51
C PRO A 92 -1.73 9.36 1.99
N GLU A 93 -1.35 9.24 0.72
CA GLU A 93 -0.97 7.97 0.10
C GLU A 93 0.52 7.67 0.35
N SER A 94 0.93 7.55 1.62
CA SER A 94 2.32 7.25 1.97
C SER A 94 2.62 5.74 1.97
N PRO A 95 3.89 5.33 1.75
CA PRO A 95 4.29 3.92 1.85
C PRO A 95 3.94 3.32 3.22
N TYR A 96 4.16 4.09 4.29
CA TYR A 96 3.75 3.70 5.65
C TYR A 96 2.25 3.41 5.73
N LEU A 97 1.38 4.33 5.30
CA LEU A 97 -0.06 4.14 5.44
C LEU A 97 -0.59 3.02 4.55
N LEU A 98 -0.01 2.80 3.37
CA LEU A 98 -0.36 1.65 2.53
C LEU A 98 0.10 0.33 3.15
N GLY A 99 1.31 0.26 3.72
CA GLY A 99 1.78 -0.91 4.46
C GLY A 99 0.91 -1.21 5.69
N LEU A 100 0.47 -0.15 6.39
CA LEU A 100 -0.42 -0.27 7.54
C LEU A 100 -1.81 -0.77 7.12
N CYS A 101 -2.37 -0.23 6.04
CA CYS A 101 -3.63 -0.68 5.47
C CYS A 101 -3.57 -2.13 4.99
N TRP A 102 -2.45 -2.53 4.38
CA TRP A 102 -2.24 -3.90 3.93
C TRP A 102 -2.32 -4.90 5.08
N ASN A 103 -1.63 -4.61 6.20
CA ASN A 103 -1.55 -5.54 7.32
C ASN A 103 -2.75 -5.49 8.29
N ALA A 104 -3.33 -4.31 8.52
CA ALA A 104 -4.38 -4.10 9.52
C ALA A 104 -5.74 -3.68 8.95
N GLY A 105 -5.85 -3.49 7.64
CA GLY A 105 -7.04 -2.97 6.98
C GLY A 105 -7.14 -1.45 7.02
N LEU A 106 -7.94 -0.90 6.09
CA LEU A 106 -8.13 0.55 5.92
C LEU A 106 -8.70 1.22 7.19
N ASP A 107 -9.73 0.63 7.80
CA ASP A 107 -10.42 1.22 8.96
C ASP A 107 -9.48 1.38 10.15
N ALA A 108 -8.62 0.39 10.41
CA ALA A 108 -7.67 0.46 11.52
C ALA A 108 -6.58 1.52 11.27
N ALA A 109 -6.16 1.70 10.02
CA ALA A 109 -5.21 2.74 9.63
C ALA A 109 -5.82 4.15 9.79
N VAL A 110 -7.04 4.36 9.28
CA VAL A 110 -7.75 5.66 9.34
C VAL A 110 -8.11 6.03 10.78
N ARG A 111 -8.55 5.06 11.60
CA ARG A 111 -8.88 5.29 13.02
C ARG A 111 -7.66 5.34 13.94
N HIS A 112 -6.45 5.19 13.40
CA HIS A 112 -5.21 5.10 14.16
C HIS A 112 -5.20 3.98 15.23
N SER A 113 -5.99 2.93 15.03
CA SER A 113 -6.19 1.83 15.98
C SER A 113 -5.42 0.56 15.61
N ALA A 114 -4.54 0.62 14.61
CA ALA A 114 -3.71 -0.52 14.22
C ALA A 114 -2.75 -0.94 15.36
N PRO A 115 -2.57 -2.25 15.61
CA PRO A 115 -1.70 -2.76 16.67
C PRO A 115 -0.21 -2.49 16.36
N ALA A 116 0.65 -2.53 17.38
CA ALA A 116 2.09 -2.29 17.25
C ALA A 116 2.74 -3.14 16.14
N ARG A 117 2.42 -4.45 16.10
CA ARG A 117 2.90 -5.37 15.04
C ARG A 117 2.64 -4.89 13.61
N ALA A 118 1.50 -4.23 13.38
CA ALA A 118 1.13 -3.73 12.06
C ALA A 118 1.88 -2.43 11.73
N LYS A 119 2.17 -1.61 12.76
CA LYS A 119 3.01 -0.42 12.62
C LYS A 119 4.45 -0.82 12.28
N ASP A 120 4.99 -1.84 12.96
CA ASP A 120 6.34 -2.36 12.68
C ASP A 120 6.43 -2.95 11.26
N TYR A 121 5.39 -3.68 10.83
CA TYR A 121 5.25 -4.15 9.46
C TYR A 121 5.27 -2.98 8.45
N ALA A 122 4.49 -1.93 8.71
CA ALA A 122 4.39 -0.75 7.85
C ALA A 122 5.73 0.00 7.74
N ILE A 123 6.47 0.13 8.85
CA ILE A 123 7.82 0.74 8.86
C ILE A 123 8.77 -0.07 7.98
N ARG A 124 8.78 -1.41 8.10
CA ARG A 124 9.64 -2.26 7.24
C ARG A 124 9.30 -2.10 5.76
N CYS A 125 8.02 -2.05 5.40
CA CYS A 125 7.59 -1.78 4.03
C CYS A 125 8.07 -0.41 3.55
N GLN A 126 7.92 0.62 4.39
CA GLN A 126 8.38 1.97 4.06
C GLN A 126 9.89 2.02 3.83
N ASN A 127 10.69 1.46 4.74
CA ASN A 127 12.15 1.47 4.61
C ASN A 127 12.58 0.78 3.31
N ILE A 128 12.03 -0.40 3.01
CA ILE A 128 12.31 -1.10 1.74
C ILE A 128 11.80 -0.31 0.54
N TYR A 129 10.64 0.35 0.66
CA TYR A 129 10.16 1.24 -0.38
C TYR A 129 11.14 2.38 -0.62
N GLU A 130 11.69 3.01 0.41
CA GLU A 130 12.59 4.17 0.27
C GLU A 130 13.99 3.78 -0.21
N ASP A 131 14.49 2.60 0.20
CA ASP A 131 15.82 2.09 -0.16
C ASP A 131 15.91 1.48 -1.57
N GLN A 132 14.77 1.26 -2.25
CA GLN A 132 14.77 0.77 -3.63
C GLN A 132 15.41 1.80 -4.59
N PRO A 133 16.17 1.35 -5.62
CA PRO A 133 16.80 2.24 -6.59
C PRO A 133 15.78 3.01 -7.47
#